data_AF-A0A830B3J2-F1
#
_entry.id   AF-A0A830B3J2-F1
#
_cell.length_a   1.000
_cell.length_b   1.000
_cell.length_c   1.000
_cell.angle_alpha   90.00
_cell.angle_beta   90.00
_cell.angle_gamma   90.00
#
_symmetry.space_group_name_H-M   'P 1'
#
loop_
_entity.id
_entity.type
_entity.pdbx_description
1 polymer ?
#
loop_
_entity_poly.entity_id
_entity_poly.type
_entity_poly.pdbx_seq_one_letter_code
_entity_poly.pdbx_strand_id
1 'polypeptide(L)'
;MWPVFRFFIICIFFFSFLVSSTLGKILLPIGIVCCDLHSVCFDPINVIAFFYEAGEAVILWVNKVGPYNNPQETYNYYSLPFCHAPNPAHKWGGLGDVEKTSICEIELEAAKVKQFKDAIDNSYWFEFFMDDLPLWGFIGEVVPDRSHDTKHVLWTHKNLVINYNGNQIIHVNLTQENPKPLEEGRVLDMTYSVKWLPTNITFARRFDVYLDYPFFEHQIHWFSVFNSFMMVIFLTGLVSMILMRTLRNDYAKYAREDDDLETLERDVSEESGWKLVHGDVFRPSPNLALLSAVVGTGAQLATLVLLVIIFAIVGMLYIGRGAIVTTFIVCYAFTSFIAGYVSGGMYSRNGGKTWIKSMILTASLFPFICFGIGFILNTIAIFYGSLAAIPFGTMVVVFVIWAFISFPLALLGTVVGRNWSGAPNNPCRVKTIPRPIPEKKWYLTPSVISLMGGLLCVWLHATRVCDSDHRHSMCDNCGHIFLAER
;
A
#
# COMPACT_ATOMS: atom_id res chain seq x y z
N MET A 1 9.63 42.83 0.31
CA MET A 1 10.79 42.06 0.80
C MET A 1 10.96 42.19 2.32
N TRP A 2 10.90 43.39 2.89
CA TRP A 2 10.99 43.65 4.33
C TRP A 2 9.94 42.98 5.25
N PRO A 3 8.64 42.84 4.91
CA PRO A 3 7.66 42.21 5.83
C PRO A 3 7.80 40.68 5.91
N VAL A 4 8.24 40.02 4.83
CA VAL A 4 8.56 38.58 4.81
C VAL A 4 9.87 38.31 5.57
N PHE A 5 10.84 39.22 5.47
CA PHE A 5 12.08 39.17 6.25
C PHE A 5 11.83 39.46 7.73
N ARG A 6 10.89 40.35 8.08
CA ARG A 6 10.46 40.60 9.46
C ARG A 6 9.70 39.40 10.04
N PHE A 7 8.86 38.74 9.24
CA PHE A 7 8.21 37.49 9.64
C PHE A 7 9.24 36.36 9.81
N PHE A 8 10.24 36.27 8.93
CA PHE A 8 11.37 35.34 9.07
C PHE A 8 12.25 35.65 10.29
N ILE A 9 12.54 36.92 10.59
CA ILE A 9 13.37 37.32 11.76
C ILE A 9 12.59 37.17 13.06
N ILE A 10 11.29 37.50 13.08
CA ILE A 10 10.43 37.26 14.24
C ILE A 10 10.25 35.75 14.44
N CYS A 11 10.04 34.97 13.37
CA CYS A 11 10.06 33.51 13.44
C CYS A 11 11.43 32.98 13.84
N ILE A 12 12.56 33.54 13.42
CA ILE A 12 13.92 33.11 13.80
C ILE A 12 14.27 33.49 15.25
N PHE A 13 13.79 34.63 15.77
CA PHE A 13 13.98 35.03 17.17
C PHE A 13 13.04 34.28 18.10
N PHE A 14 11.79 34.05 17.69
CA PHE A 14 10.85 33.18 18.43
C PHE A 14 11.30 31.72 18.34
N PHE A 15 11.84 31.28 17.19
CA PHE A 15 12.53 30.01 17.01
C PHE A 15 13.79 29.97 17.84
N SER A 16 14.62 31.03 17.97
CA SER A 16 15.84 31.03 18.82
C SER A 16 15.54 31.01 20.32
N PHE A 17 14.47 31.69 20.76
CA PHE A 17 14.02 31.72 22.15
C PHE A 17 13.29 30.41 22.54
N LEU A 18 12.47 29.83 21.65
CA LEU A 18 12.00 28.44 21.80
C LEU A 18 13.14 27.44 21.62
N VAL A 19 14.13 27.70 20.78
CA VAL A 19 15.29 26.81 20.56
C VAL A 19 16.06 26.72 21.87
N SER A 20 16.25 27.78 22.65
CA SER A 20 16.99 27.65 23.93
C SER A 20 16.23 26.88 25.03
N SER A 21 14.89 26.98 25.14
CA SER A 21 14.12 26.27 26.18
C SER A 21 13.50 24.94 25.71
N THR A 22 13.50 24.68 24.39
CA THR A 22 12.82 23.55 23.74
C THR A 22 13.77 22.70 22.87
N LEU A 23 15.01 23.13 22.57
CA LEU A 23 16.02 22.23 21.96
C LEU A 23 16.28 21.02 22.84
N GLY A 24 16.34 21.18 24.17
CA GLY A 24 16.55 20.05 25.08
C GLY A 24 15.43 18.99 25.03
N LYS A 25 14.23 19.36 24.53
CA LYS A 25 13.06 18.47 24.44
C LYS A 25 12.68 18.07 23.01
N ILE A 26 13.23 18.73 21.99
CA ILE A 26 13.04 18.41 20.55
C ILE A 26 14.28 17.73 19.94
N LEU A 27 15.50 18.00 20.43
CA LEU A 27 16.67 17.17 20.10
C LEU A 27 16.62 15.80 20.74
N LEU A 28 15.82 15.59 21.80
CA LEU A 28 15.57 14.24 22.31
C LEU A 28 14.84 13.40 21.26
N PRO A 29 13.69 13.82 20.67
CA PRO A 29 13.01 13.06 19.62
C PRO A 29 13.69 13.12 18.25
N ILE A 30 14.49 14.14 17.88
CA ILE A 30 15.26 14.11 16.62
C ILE A 30 16.54 13.28 16.79
N GLY A 31 17.18 13.32 17.96
CA GLY A 31 18.25 12.41 18.35
C GLY A 31 17.76 10.98 18.51
N ILE A 32 16.54 10.77 19.02
CA ILE A 32 15.85 9.47 19.04
C ILE A 32 15.44 9.08 17.62
N VAL A 33 14.91 9.95 16.75
CA VAL A 33 14.58 9.59 15.36
C VAL A 33 15.83 9.33 14.50
N CYS A 34 16.96 10.01 14.75
CA CYS A 34 18.24 9.73 14.09
C CYS A 34 19.02 8.57 14.71
N CYS A 35 18.95 8.35 16.03
CA CYS A 35 19.45 7.13 16.67
C CYS A 35 18.57 5.93 16.35
N ASP A 36 17.26 6.10 16.23
CA ASP A 36 16.31 5.11 15.72
C ASP A 36 16.51 4.93 14.22
N LEU A 37 16.86 5.95 13.42
CA LEU A 37 17.26 5.73 12.02
C LEU A 37 18.58 4.94 11.94
N HIS A 38 19.51 5.15 12.86
CA HIS A 38 20.73 4.35 12.95
C HIS A 38 20.41 2.94 13.47
N SER A 39 19.46 2.78 14.41
CA SER A 39 19.02 1.49 14.93
C SER A 39 18.02 0.75 14.03
N VAL A 40 17.38 1.43 13.09
CA VAL A 40 16.45 0.86 12.08
C VAL A 40 17.18 0.59 10.76
N CYS A 41 18.21 1.37 10.41
CA CYS A 41 18.96 1.19 9.16
C CYS A 41 20.35 0.55 9.33
N PHE A 42 20.96 0.55 10.52
CA PHE A 42 22.36 0.10 10.73
C PHE A 42 22.59 -0.84 11.92
N ASP A 43 21.69 -0.91 12.90
CA ASP A 43 21.72 -2.06 13.82
C ASP A 43 21.13 -3.27 13.08
N PRO A 44 21.77 -4.46 13.10
CA PRO A 44 21.04 -5.68 12.78
C PRO A 44 19.85 -5.66 13.72
N ILE A 45 18.64 -5.53 13.15
CA ILE A 45 17.37 -5.49 13.86
C ILE A 45 17.53 -6.48 15.01
N ASN A 46 17.64 -5.97 16.24
CA ASN A 46 17.35 -6.76 17.41
C ASN A 46 15.88 -7.07 17.22
N VAL A 47 15.59 -8.13 16.45
CA VAL A 47 14.34 -8.86 16.57
C VAL A 47 14.28 -9.04 18.07
N ILE A 48 13.36 -8.34 18.73
CA ILE A 48 13.24 -8.39 20.17
C ILE A 48 12.96 -9.86 20.45
N ALA A 49 14.03 -10.59 20.73
CA ALA A 49 13.98 -12.01 20.87
C ALA A 49 13.46 -12.16 22.28
N PHE A 50 12.18 -12.47 22.40
CA PHE A 50 11.56 -12.65 23.70
C PHE A 50 12.20 -13.88 24.32
N PHE A 51 12.96 -13.64 25.38
CA PHE A 51 13.51 -14.69 26.22
C PHE A 51 12.54 -14.87 27.38
N TYR A 52 12.01 -16.08 27.48
CA TYR A 52 11.08 -16.44 28.53
C TYR A 52 11.84 -17.06 29.71
N GLU A 53 11.52 -16.59 30.92
CA GLU A 53 11.98 -17.24 32.15
C GLU A 53 11.03 -18.36 32.59
N ALA A 54 11.56 -19.35 33.32
CA ALA A 54 10.75 -20.43 33.84
C ALA A 54 9.66 -19.89 34.80
N GLY A 55 8.40 -20.15 34.47
CA GLY A 55 7.24 -19.65 35.22
C GLY A 55 6.73 -18.27 34.78
N GLU A 56 7.36 -17.63 33.80
CA GLU A 56 6.84 -16.42 33.16
C GLU A 56 5.57 -16.74 32.35
N ALA A 57 4.56 -15.87 32.46
CA ALA A 57 3.30 -16.06 31.75
C ALA A 57 3.44 -15.70 30.28
N VAL A 58 3.05 -16.62 29.39
CA VAL A 58 3.03 -16.38 27.95
C VAL A 58 1.66 -15.83 27.57
N ILE A 59 1.62 -14.70 26.85
CA ILE A 59 0.35 -14.03 26.53
C ILE A 59 -0.12 -14.45 25.13
N LEU A 60 -1.32 -15.04 25.05
CA LEU A 60 -2.05 -15.21 23.81
C LEU A 60 -2.95 -13.99 23.57
N TRP A 61 -2.68 -13.26 22.50
CA TRP A 61 -3.45 -12.11 22.07
C TRP A 61 -4.53 -12.55 21.07
N VAL A 62 -5.77 -12.12 21.30
CA VAL A 62 -6.83 -12.23 20.30
C VAL A 62 -6.78 -11.02 19.38
N ASN A 63 -6.89 -11.21 18.06
CA ASN A 63 -6.79 -10.11 17.10
C ASN A 63 -8.10 -9.87 16.36
N LYS A 64 -8.37 -10.66 15.33
CA LYS A 64 -9.43 -10.37 14.36
C LYS A 64 -10.21 -11.61 13.94
N VAL A 65 -11.39 -11.36 13.40
CA VAL A 65 -12.25 -12.34 12.73
C VAL A 65 -12.72 -11.78 11.39
N GLY A 66 -13.01 -12.65 10.43
CA GLY A 66 -13.58 -12.22 9.16
C GLY A 66 -13.95 -13.41 8.27
N PRO A 67 -14.75 -13.18 7.22
CA PRO A 67 -15.09 -14.21 6.24
C PRO A 67 -13.85 -14.67 5.47
N TYR A 68 -13.70 -15.98 5.26
CA TYR A 68 -12.60 -16.53 4.47
C TYR A 68 -12.65 -16.10 2.99
N ASN A 69 -13.84 -15.87 2.47
CA ASN A 69 -14.06 -15.45 1.08
C ASN A 69 -13.72 -13.97 0.82
N ASN A 70 -13.64 -13.14 1.86
CA ASN A 70 -13.30 -11.72 1.73
C ASN A 70 -12.26 -11.31 2.79
N PRO A 71 -10.96 -11.57 2.57
CA PRO A 71 -9.91 -11.30 3.56
C PRO A 71 -9.71 -9.83 3.93
N GLN A 72 -10.23 -8.90 3.12
CA GLN A 72 -10.15 -7.45 3.38
C GLN A 72 -11.16 -7.02 4.46
N GLU A 73 -12.22 -7.79 4.65
CA GLU A 73 -13.24 -7.55 5.66
C GLU A 73 -12.83 -8.21 6.98
N THR A 74 -12.44 -7.38 7.95
CA THR A 74 -11.98 -7.86 9.25
C THR A 74 -12.61 -7.06 10.38
N TYR A 75 -13.00 -7.77 11.42
CA TYR A 75 -13.65 -7.28 12.63
C TYR A 75 -12.86 -7.72 13.86
N ASN A 76 -13.11 -7.08 15.00
CA ASN A 76 -12.51 -7.51 16.27
C ASN A 76 -12.98 -8.92 16.63
N TYR A 77 -12.13 -9.77 17.20
CA TYR A 77 -12.52 -11.12 17.63
C TYR A 77 -13.81 -11.15 18.49
N TYR A 78 -13.99 -10.15 19.35
CA TYR A 78 -15.15 -10.01 20.22
C TYR A 78 -16.38 -9.37 19.55
N SER A 79 -16.36 -9.12 18.24
CA SER A 79 -17.58 -8.79 17.49
C SER A 79 -18.55 -9.97 17.43
N LEU A 80 -18.02 -11.19 17.61
CA LEU A 80 -18.79 -12.39 17.79
C LEU A 80 -19.01 -12.66 19.28
N PRO A 81 -20.08 -13.39 19.65
CA PRO A 81 -20.49 -13.57 21.04
C PRO A 81 -19.65 -14.64 21.75
N PHE A 82 -18.32 -14.58 21.59
CA PHE A 82 -17.37 -15.27 22.43
C PHE A 82 -17.29 -14.58 23.80
N CYS A 83 -17.00 -15.38 24.81
CA CYS A 83 -16.78 -14.85 26.15
C CYS A 83 -15.50 -14.00 26.22
N HIS A 84 -15.51 -13.01 27.11
CA HIS A 84 -14.30 -12.33 27.51
C HIS A 84 -13.66 -13.11 28.66
N ALA A 85 -12.35 -13.34 28.59
CA ALA A 85 -11.63 -13.85 29.74
C ALA A 85 -11.73 -12.81 30.87
N PRO A 86 -12.08 -13.21 32.11
CA PRO A 86 -12.32 -12.28 33.22
C PRO A 86 -11.06 -11.48 33.63
N ASN A 87 -9.86 -11.88 33.16
CA ASN A 87 -8.64 -11.10 33.24
C ASN A 87 -7.95 -11.07 31.86
N PRO A 88 -7.56 -9.88 31.34
CA PRO A 88 -6.74 -9.78 30.11
C PRO A 88 -5.35 -10.41 30.30
N ALA A 89 -4.92 -10.55 31.57
CA ALA A 89 -3.79 -11.35 32.01
C ALA A 89 -4.26 -12.69 32.60
N HIS A 90 -5.09 -13.43 31.86
CA HIS A 90 -5.21 -14.85 32.16
C HIS A 90 -3.79 -15.40 32.06
N LYS A 91 -3.23 -15.84 33.20
CA LYS A 91 -1.96 -16.56 33.21
C LYS A 91 -2.23 -17.86 32.45
N TRP A 92 -2.12 -17.83 31.12
CA TRP A 92 -1.81 -19.02 30.35
C TRP A 92 -0.54 -19.52 31.02
N GLY A 93 -0.64 -20.67 31.70
CA GLY A 93 0.38 -21.13 32.63
C GLY A 93 1.78 -20.88 32.07
N GLY A 94 2.70 -20.42 32.93
CA GLY A 94 4.09 -20.31 32.50
C GLY A 94 4.63 -21.64 31.99
N LEU A 95 5.82 -21.65 31.37
CA LEU A 95 6.46 -22.84 30.78
C LEU A 95 6.08 -24.14 31.50
N GLY A 96 5.16 -24.91 30.90
CA GLY A 96 4.51 -26.05 31.53
C GLY A 96 3.26 -26.50 30.79
N ASP A 97 3.06 -27.81 30.70
CA ASP A 97 1.86 -28.38 30.08
C ASP A 97 0.64 -28.03 30.93
N VAL A 98 -0.40 -27.55 30.25
CA VAL A 98 -1.68 -27.22 30.89
C VAL A 98 -2.70 -28.23 30.40
N GLU A 99 -3.17 -29.07 31.31
CA GLU A 99 -4.30 -29.95 31.06
C GLU A 99 -5.57 -29.14 30.75
N LYS A 100 -6.60 -29.85 30.28
CA LYS A 100 -7.85 -29.24 29.82
C LYS A 100 -8.43 -28.31 30.90
N THR A 101 -8.46 -27.02 30.61
CA THR A 101 -8.94 -25.95 31.49
C THR A 101 -10.07 -25.18 30.82
N SER A 102 -11.06 -24.76 31.60
CA SER A 102 -12.17 -23.90 31.12
C SER A 102 -11.68 -22.46 31.01
N ILE A 103 -11.97 -21.85 29.85
CA ILE A 103 -11.79 -20.42 29.59
C ILE A 103 -13.00 -19.69 30.17
N CYS A 104 -14.20 -20.19 29.84
CA CYS A 104 -15.48 -19.57 30.13
C CYS A 104 -16.65 -20.46 29.71
N GLU A 105 -17.84 -20.11 30.18
CA GLU A 105 -19.10 -20.68 29.72
C GLU A 105 -19.85 -19.67 28.85
N ILE A 106 -20.41 -20.14 27.73
CA ILE A 106 -21.24 -19.35 26.82
C ILE A 106 -22.67 -19.91 26.85
N GLU A 107 -23.62 -19.08 27.28
CA GLU A 107 -25.04 -19.40 27.17
C GLU A 107 -25.55 -19.05 25.76
N LEU A 108 -26.09 -20.05 25.06
CA LEU A 108 -26.59 -19.91 23.69
C LEU A 108 -28.02 -19.34 23.65
N GLU A 109 -28.11 -18.01 23.72
CA GLU A 109 -29.34 -17.28 23.41
C GLU A 109 -29.62 -17.26 21.90
N ALA A 110 -30.89 -17.12 21.48
CA ALA A 110 -31.29 -17.10 20.07
C ALA A 110 -30.50 -16.09 19.21
N ALA A 111 -30.20 -14.90 19.76
CA ALA A 111 -29.39 -13.89 19.08
C ALA A 111 -27.93 -14.33 18.85
N LYS A 112 -27.31 -14.96 19.85
CA LYS A 112 -25.92 -15.45 19.78
C LYS A 112 -25.80 -16.64 18.83
N VAL A 113 -26.78 -17.56 18.90
CA VAL A 113 -26.88 -18.70 17.98
C VAL A 113 -26.97 -18.22 16.53
N LYS A 114 -27.83 -17.21 16.26
CA LYS A 114 -27.93 -16.63 14.93
C LYS A 114 -26.61 -16.05 14.44
N GLN A 115 -25.92 -15.25 15.26
CA GLN A 115 -24.62 -14.67 14.88
C GLN A 115 -23.57 -15.74 14.58
N PHE A 116 -23.50 -16.81 15.38
CA PHE A 116 -22.56 -17.90 15.11
C PHE A 116 -22.93 -18.67 13.84
N LYS A 117 -24.22 -18.92 13.57
CA LYS A 117 -24.67 -19.55 12.32
C LYS A 117 -24.30 -18.70 11.11
N ASP A 118 -24.61 -17.41 11.15
CA ASP A 118 -24.27 -16.47 10.07
C ASP A 118 -22.74 -16.43 9.82
N ALA A 119 -21.92 -16.51 10.87
CA ALA A 119 -20.47 -16.57 10.76
C ALA A 119 -19.97 -17.90 10.16
N ILE A 120 -20.57 -19.02 10.56
CA ILE A 120 -20.22 -20.35 10.05
C ILE A 120 -20.61 -20.48 8.57
N ASP A 121 -21.78 -20.01 8.18
CA ASP A 121 -22.25 -20.04 6.78
C ASP A 121 -21.32 -19.24 5.86
N ASN A 122 -20.76 -18.13 6.36
CA ASN A 122 -19.77 -17.32 5.65
C ASN A 122 -18.31 -17.80 5.85
N SER A 123 -18.10 -18.97 6.46
CA SER A 123 -16.78 -19.57 6.72
C SER A 123 -15.81 -18.61 7.41
N TYR A 124 -16.27 -17.98 8.50
CA TYR A 124 -15.44 -17.04 9.24
C TYR A 124 -14.24 -17.74 9.91
N TRP A 125 -13.09 -17.11 9.79
CA TRP A 125 -11.85 -17.48 10.48
C TRP A 125 -11.52 -16.46 11.56
N PHE A 126 -10.68 -16.86 12.52
CA PHE A 126 -10.12 -15.98 13.54
C PHE A 126 -8.59 -16.03 13.52
N GLU A 127 -7.99 -14.95 14.00
CA GLU A 127 -6.54 -14.79 14.15
C GLU A 127 -6.18 -14.54 15.62
N PHE A 128 -5.27 -15.35 16.15
CA PHE A 128 -4.60 -15.10 17.43
C PHE A 128 -3.10 -14.90 17.22
N PHE A 129 -2.44 -14.31 18.21
CA PHE A 129 -1.01 -14.09 18.21
C PHE A 129 -0.37 -14.53 19.52
N MET A 130 0.75 -15.22 19.41
CA MET A 130 1.63 -15.55 20.53
C MET A 130 3.05 -15.28 20.09
N ASP A 131 3.80 -14.44 20.82
CA ASP A 131 5.18 -14.09 20.48
C ASP A 131 5.38 -13.63 19.01
N ASP A 132 4.45 -12.80 18.50
CA ASP A 132 4.37 -12.38 17.08
C ASP A 132 4.16 -13.50 16.05
N LEU A 133 3.90 -14.73 16.47
CA LEU A 133 3.52 -15.84 15.62
C LEU A 133 2.01 -15.87 15.41
N PRO A 134 1.52 -15.88 14.16
CA PRO A 134 0.10 -15.99 13.85
C PRO A 134 -0.43 -17.41 14.02
N LEU A 135 -1.65 -17.47 14.55
CA LEU A 135 -2.45 -18.68 14.69
C LEU A 135 -3.81 -18.43 14.07
N TRP A 136 -4.27 -19.40 13.27
CA TRP A 136 -5.55 -19.30 12.58
C TRP A 136 -6.44 -20.49 12.89
N GLY A 137 -7.74 -20.28 12.86
CA GLY A 137 -8.73 -21.33 12.97
C GLY A 137 -10.09 -20.88 12.46
N PHE A 138 -10.96 -21.84 12.20
CA PHE A 138 -12.34 -21.57 11.80
C PHE A 138 -13.25 -21.56 13.02
N ILE A 139 -14.29 -20.75 12.99
CA ILE A 139 -15.22 -20.69 14.13
C ILE A 139 -15.96 -22.02 14.30
N GLY A 140 -16.41 -22.60 13.19
CA GLY A 140 -17.21 -23.80 13.16
C GLY A 140 -17.31 -24.36 11.75
N GLU A 141 -18.11 -25.40 11.61
CA GLU A 141 -18.35 -26.07 10.33
C GLU A 141 -19.84 -26.41 10.20
N VAL A 142 -20.31 -26.55 8.96
CA VAL A 142 -21.62 -27.11 8.67
C VAL A 142 -21.46 -28.61 8.44
N VAL A 143 -21.92 -29.42 9.39
CA VAL A 143 -21.86 -30.88 9.27
C VAL A 143 -23.17 -31.38 8.65
N PRO A 144 -23.12 -32.14 7.54
CA PRO A 144 -24.31 -32.74 6.96
C PRO A 144 -24.82 -33.86 7.88
N ASP A 145 -26.10 -33.79 8.27
CA ASP A 145 -26.74 -34.87 9.03
C ASP A 145 -27.30 -35.95 8.09
N ARG A 146 -27.47 -37.16 8.62
CA ARG A 146 -28.06 -38.31 7.91
C ARG A 146 -29.50 -38.08 7.45
N SER A 147 -30.15 -37.04 7.96
CA SER A 147 -31.55 -36.69 7.68
C SER A 147 -31.74 -35.56 6.66
N HIS A 148 -30.71 -35.22 5.85
CA HIS A 148 -30.69 -34.07 4.93
C HIS A 148 -30.75 -32.67 5.58
N ASP A 149 -30.82 -32.58 6.92
CA ASP A 149 -30.65 -31.32 7.64
C ASP A 149 -29.17 -30.98 7.85
N THR A 150 -28.80 -29.73 7.65
CA THR A 150 -27.47 -29.21 7.94
C THR A 150 -27.39 -28.77 9.39
N LYS A 151 -26.39 -29.27 10.13
CA LYS A 151 -26.15 -28.90 11.52
C LYS A 151 -24.91 -28.01 11.63
N HIS A 152 -25.12 -26.78 12.10
CA HIS A 152 -24.03 -25.87 12.46
C HIS A 152 -23.39 -26.33 13.76
N VAL A 153 -22.08 -26.59 13.72
CA VAL A 153 -21.29 -26.97 14.91
C VAL A 153 -20.22 -25.93 15.21
N LEU A 154 -20.02 -25.64 16.48
CA LEU A 154 -18.99 -24.76 17.00
C LEU A 154 -17.86 -25.57 17.64
N TRP A 155 -16.61 -25.19 17.38
CA TRP A 155 -15.45 -25.81 18.02
C TRP A 155 -15.27 -25.26 19.44
N THR A 156 -15.42 -26.13 20.45
CA THR A 156 -15.39 -25.72 21.87
C THR A 156 -14.03 -25.90 22.54
N HIS A 157 -13.17 -26.78 22.03
CA HIS A 157 -11.84 -27.02 22.59
C HIS A 157 -10.73 -26.49 21.68
N LYS A 158 -9.78 -25.76 22.26
CA LYS A 158 -8.58 -25.23 21.60
C LYS A 158 -7.33 -25.91 22.15
N ASN A 159 -6.62 -26.67 21.32
CA ASN A 159 -5.41 -27.38 21.70
C ASN A 159 -4.21 -26.65 21.09
N LEU A 160 -3.36 -26.09 21.95
CA LEU A 160 -2.19 -25.28 21.58
C LEU A 160 -0.93 -26.13 21.76
N VAL A 161 -0.16 -26.29 20.69
CA VAL A 161 1.13 -26.99 20.72
C VAL A 161 2.24 -25.97 20.47
N ILE A 162 3.03 -25.69 21.51
CA ILE A 162 4.09 -24.70 21.49
C ILE A 162 5.44 -25.41 21.37
N ASN A 163 6.12 -25.16 20.26
CA ASN A 163 7.47 -25.62 20.00
C ASN A 163 8.48 -24.58 20.50
N TYR A 164 9.38 -24.99 21.38
CA TYR A 164 10.39 -24.11 21.97
C TYR A 164 11.80 -24.62 21.71
N ASN A 165 12.78 -23.71 21.73
CA ASN A 165 14.20 -24.03 21.72
C ASN A 165 14.91 -23.14 22.76
N GLY A 166 15.40 -23.76 23.83
CA GLY A 166 15.91 -23.03 25.00
C GLY A 166 14.83 -22.15 25.61
N ASN A 167 15.08 -20.84 25.70
CA ASN A 167 14.17 -19.86 26.31
C ASN A 167 13.32 -19.11 25.27
N GLN A 168 13.18 -19.64 24.05
CA GLN A 168 12.52 -18.95 22.95
C GLN A 168 11.42 -19.81 22.34
N ILE A 169 10.30 -19.16 22.00
CA ILE A 169 9.21 -19.78 21.26
C ILE A 169 9.56 -19.74 19.77
N ILE A 170 9.48 -20.89 19.12
CA ILE A 170 9.84 -21.03 17.71
C ILE A 170 8.60 -21.17 16.84
N HIS A 171 7.66 -22.01 17.24
CA HIS A 171 6.47 -22.26 16.47
C HIS A 171 5.28 -22.55 17.38
N VAL A 172 4.10 -22.11 17.01
CA VAL A 172 2.87 -22.41 17.75
C VAL A 172 1.87 -22.97 16.76
N ASN A 173 1.26 -24.10 17.11
CA ASN A 173 0.19 -24.70 16.34
C ASN A 173 -1.10 -24.67 17.15
N LEU A 174 -2.22 -24.42 16.48
CA LEU A 174 -3.56 -24.42 17.07
C LEU A 174 -4.41 -25.46 16.37
N THR A 175 -4.87 -26.46 17.11
CA THR A 175 -5.88 -27.41 16.64
C THR A 175 -7.19 -27.20 17.38
N GLN A 176 -8.31 -27.42 16.68
CA GLN A 176 -9.65 -27.26 17.22
C GLN A 176 -10.32 -28.63 17.34
N GLU A 177 -10.91 -28.90 18.49
CA GLU A 177 -11.48 -30.20 18.84
C GLU A 177 -12.86 -30.03 19.50
N ASN A 178 -13.59 -31.13 19.67
CA ASN A 178 -14.92 -31.18 20.30
C ASN A 178 -15.96 -30.25 19.64
N PRO A 179 -16.44 -30.58 18.44
CA PRO A 179 -17.51 -29.83 17.80
C PRO A 179 -18.82 -30.05 18.58
N LYS A 180 -19.53 -28.97 18.90
CA LYS A 180 -20.82 -29.01 19.59
C LYS A 180 -21.88 -28.31 18.75
N PRO A 181 -23.11 -28.86 18.62
CA PRO A 181 -24.16 -28.23 17.84
C PRO A 181 -24.65 -26.94 18.50
N LEU A 182 -25.01 -25.97 17.68
CA LEU A 182 -25.58 -24.69 18.11
C LEU A 182 -27.10 -24.81 18.30
N GLU A 183 -27.51 -25.07 19.54
CA GLU A 183 -28.92 -25.20 19.97
C GLU A 183 -29.25 -24.11 21.00
N GLU A 184 -30.45 -23.53 20.90
CA GLU A 184 -30.90 -22.48 21.83
C GLU A 184 -31.04 -23.04 23.26
N GLY A 185 -30.62 -22.26 24.26
CA GLY A 185 -30.72 -22.60 25.69
C GLY A 185 -29.64 -23.56 26.20
N ARG A 186 -28.69 -23.99 25.36
CA ARG A 186 -27.56 -24.84 25.78
C ARG A 186 -26.39 -23.99 26.27
N VAL A 187 -25.72 -24.45 27.32
CA VAL A 187 -24.45 -23.86 27.80
C VAL A 187 -23.28 -24.61 27.16
N LEU A 188 -22.37 -23.87 26.53
CA LEU A 188 -21.13 -24.38 25.97
C LEU A 188 -19.94 -23.95 26.83
N ASP A 189 -19.20 -24.91 27.36
CA ASP A 189 -17.94 -24.66 28.07
C ASP A 189 -16.78 -24.62 27.06
N MET A 190 -16.17 -23.44 26.94
CA MET A 190 -15.02 -23.22 26.07
C MET A 190 -13.77 -23.60 26.83
N THR A 191 -12.98 -24.53 26.28
CA THR A 191 -11.81 -25.09 26.99
C THR A 191 -10.56 -24.98 26.16
N TYR A 192 -9.40 -24.95 26.81
CA TYR A 192 -8.11 -25.03 26.14
C TYR A 192 -7.17 -26.05 26.79
N SER A 193 -6.18 -26.48 26.03
CA SER A 193 -5.05 -27.28 26.52
C SER A 193 -3.77 -26.76 25.86
N VAL A 194 -2.65 -26.88 26.58
CA VAL A 194 -1.34 -26.42 26.10
C VAL A 194 -0.32 -27.55 26.26
N LYS A 195 0.43 -27.82 25.18
CA LYS A 195 1.53 -28.79 25.17
C LYS A 195 2.83 -28.13 24.71
N TRP A 196 3.91 -28.33 25.45
CA TRP A 196 5.23 -27.81 25.12
C TRP A 196 6.13 -28.90 24.54
N LEU A 197 6.66 -28.67 23.34
CA LEU A 197 7.55 -29.61 22.67
C LEU A 197 8.92 -28.98 22.36
N PRO A 198 10.03 -29.65 22.70
CA PRO A 198 11.36 -29.14 22.38
C PRO A 198 11.66 -29.30 20.88
N THR A 199 12.35 -28.33 20.29
CA THR A 199 12.75 -28.32 18.87
C THR A 199 14.18 -27.83 18.68
N ASN A 200 14.83 -28.28 17.59
CA ASN A 200 16.21 -27.92 17.25
C ASN A 200 16.30 -26.73 16.26
N ILE A 201 15.18 -26.08 15.95
CA ILE A 201 15.13 -24.97 14.98
C ILE A 201 15.58 -23.68 15.68
N THR A 202 16.43 -22.89 15.02
CA THR A 202 16.91 -21.62 15.56
C THR A 202 15.89 -20.50 15.39
N PHE A 203 15.88 -19.53 16.31
CA PHE A 203 14.95 -18.40 16.29
C PHE A 203 14.99 -17.60 14.97
N ALA A 204 16.16 -17.47 14.34
CA ALA A 204 16.32 -16.79 13.06
C ALA A 204 15.51 -17.44 11.91
N ARG A 205 15.28 -18.75 11.98
CA ARG A 205 14.52 -19.53 10.99
C ARG A 205 13.07 -19.81 11.40
N ARG A 206 12.59 -19.19 12.48
CA ARG A 206 11.26 -19.49 13.03
C ARG A 206 10.12 -19.20 12.04
N PHE A 207 10.30 -18.19 11.19
CA PHE A 207 9.31 -17.80 10.18
C PHE A 207 9.35 -18.63 8.91
N ASP A 208 10.37 -19.48 8.72
CA ASP A 208 10.53 -20.29 7.49
C ASP A 208 9.33 -21.23 7.30
N VAL A 209 8.72 -21.74 8.39
CA VAL A 209 7.52 -22.60 8.35
C VAL A 209 6.30 -21.88 7.75
N TYR A 210 6.20 -20.56 7.94
CA TYR A 210 5.12 -19.75 7.35
C TYR A 210 5.45 -19.29 5.92
N LEU A 211 6.72 -19.32 5.55
CA LEU A 211 7.20 -19.06 4.19
C LEU A 211 7.23 -20.35 3.34
N ASP A 212 7.07 -21.51 3.97
CA ASP A 212 7.25 -22.80 3.32
C ASP A 212 6.17 -23.06 2.25
N TYR A 213 6.70 -23.51 1.12
CA TYR A 213 6.11 -23.62 -0.20
C TYR A 213 4.78 -24.41 -0.35
N PRO A 214 4.36 -25.37 0.53
CA PRO A 214 3.14 -26.14 0.31
C PRO A 214 1.83 -25.37 0.57
N PHE A 215 1.83 -24.32 1.40
CA PHE A 215 0.62 -23.52 1.65
C PHE A 215 0.33 -22.51 0.53
N PHE A 216 1.39 -22.08 -0.16
CA PHE A 216 1.31 -21.36 -1.43
C PHE A 216 1.23 -22.32 -2.62
N GLU A 217 0.65 -23.53 -2.46
CA GLU A 217 0.20 -24.37 -3.57
C GLU A 217 -0.93 -23.67 -4.33
N HIS A 218 -0.58 -22.60 -5.03
CA HIS A 218 -0.90 -22.51 -6.43
C HIS A 218 0.40 -22.91 -7.12
N GLN A 219 0.35 -23.99 -7.90
CA GLN A 219 1.38 -24.27 -8.90
C GLN A 219 1.77 -22.94 -9.52
N ILE A 220 3.01 -22.55 -9.26
CA ILE A 220 3.50 -21.17 -9.38
C ILE A 220 2.91 -20.53 -10.63
N HIS A 221 2.42 -19.30 -10.44
CA HIS A 221 1.90 -18.29 -11.36
C HIS A 221 2.69 -18.11 -12.68
N TRP A 222 3.64 -18.97 -13.03
CA TRP A 222 4.35 -19.05 -14.31
C TRP A 222 3.40 -19.04 -15.50
N PHE A 223 2.22 -19.66 -15.42
CA PHE A 223 1.25 -19.57 -16.51
C PHE A 223 0.75 -18.13 -16.72
N SER A 224 0.36 -17.43 -15.66
CA SER A 224 -0.11 -16.03 -15.76
C SER A 224 1.06 -15.03 -15.96
N VAL A 225 2.26 -15.31 -15.44
CA VAL A 225 3.49 -14.56 -15.75
C VAL A 225 3.85 -14.71 -17.22
N PHE A 226 3.81 -15.94 -17.76
CA PHE A 226 4.07 -16.20 -19.17
C PHE A 226 2.98 -15.58 -20.04
N ASN A 227 1.70 -15.70 -19.66
CA ASN A 227 0.57 -15.10 -20.37
C ASN A 227 0.69 -13.56 -20.42
N SER A 228 0.99 -12.91 -19.28
CA SER A 228 1.23 -11.48 -19.21
C SER A 228 2.49 -11.07 -19.98
N PHE A 229 3.55 -11.87 -19.97
CA PHE A 229 4.79 -11.59 -20.70
C PHE A 229 4.59 -11.70 -22.21
N MET A 230 3.87 -12.74 -22.69
CA MET A 230 3.49 -12.90 -24.09
C MET A 230 2.60 -11.77 -24.57
N MET A 231 1.63 -11.31 -23.75
CA MET A 231 0.79 -10.16 -24.07
C MET A 231 1.63 -8.88 -24.25
N VAL A 232 2.62 -8.64 -23.37
CA VAL A 232 3.52 -7.48 -23.47
C VAL A 232 4.38 -7.57 -24.74
N ILE A 233 4.96 -8.73 -25.06
CA ILE A 233 5.73 -8.92 -26.30
C ILE A 233 4.83 -8.70 -27.53
N PHE A 234 3.62 -9.23 -27.51
CA PHE A 234 2.68 -9.09 -28.61
C PHE A 234 2.27 -7.62 -28.82
N LEU A 235 1.87 -6.92 -27.75
CA LEU A 235 1.52 -5.50 -27.79
C LEU A 235 2.69 -4.63 -28.24
N THR A 236 3.88 -4.86 -27.68
CA THR A 236 5.09 -4.12 -28.10
C THR A 236 5.46 -4.40 -29.55
N GLY A 237 5.31 -5.64 -30.01
CA GLY A 237 5.48 -6.03 -31.41
C GLY A 237 4.48 -5.34 -32.34
N LEU A 238 3.20 -5.30 -31.97
CA LEU A 238 2.14 -4.63 -32.74
C LEU A 238 2.39 -3.12 -32.82
N VAL A 239 2.70 -2.49 -31.67
CA VAL A 239 3.05 -1.06 -31.60
C VAL A 239 4.31 -0.76 -32.42
N SER A 240 5.34 -1.61 -32.32
CA SER A 240 6.58 -1.48 -33.11
C SER A 240 6.32 -1.63 -34.61
N MET A 241 5.49 -2.58 -35.03
CA MET A 241 5.09 -2.74 -36.44
C MET A 241 4.32 -1.51 -36.95
N ILE A 242 3.38 -0.98 -36.17
CA ILE A 242 2.66 0.25 -36.52
C ILE A 242 3.64 1.44 -36.61
N LEU A 243 4.55 1.57 -35.64
CA LEU A 243 5.56 2.63 -35.62
C LEU A 243 6.52 2.51 -36.82
N MET A 244 7.00 1.31 -37.14
CA MET A 244 7.87 1.08 -38.30
C MET A 244 7.14 1.29 -39.62
N ARG A 245 5.86 0.90 -39.70
CA ARG A 245 5.04 1.14 -40.89
C ARG A 245 4.78 2.63 -41.10
N THR A 246 4.47 3.37 -40.04
CA THR A 246 4.28 4.83 -40.10
C THR A 246 5.59 5.55 -40.41
N LEU A 247 6.69 5.21 -39.74
CA LEU A 247 8.02 5.76 -40.05
C LEU A 247 8.43 5.47 -41.49
N ARG A 248 8.28 4.23 -41.97
CA ARG A 248 8.66 3.89 -43.36
C ARG A 248 7.82 4.65 -44.38
N ASN A 249 6.52 4.82 -44.13
CA ASN A 249 5.66 5.64 -44.98
C ASN A 249 6.06 7.11 -44.93
N ASP A 250 6.35 7.66 -43.74
CA ASP A 250 6.78 9.05 -43.58
C ASP A 250 8.13 9.29 -44.28
N TYR A 251 9.12 8.41 -44.10
CA TYR A 251 10.41 8.49 -44.81
C TYR A 251 10.25 8.39 -46.33
N ALA A 252 9.41 7.46 -46.82
CA ALA A 252 9.17 7.32 -48.25
C ALA A 252 8.47 8.56 -48.84
N LYS A 253 7.59 9.20 -48.07
CA LYS A 253 6.97 10.47 -48.44
C LYS A 253 8.01 11.59 -48.55
N TYR A 254 8.88 11.75 -47.56
CA TYR A 254 9.95 12.76 -47.61
C TYR A 254 10.93 12.52 -48.77
N ALA A 255 11.30 11.27 -49.06
CA ALA A 255 12.22 10.95 -50.14
C ALA A 255 11.66 11.26 -51.54
N ARG A 256 10.32 11.27 -51.72
CA ARG A 256 9.67 11.67 -52.97
C ARG A 256 9.59 13.19 -53.11
N GLU A 257 9.32 13.89 -52.01
CA GLU A 257 9.23 15.36 -51.99
C GLU A 257 10.58 16.07 -52.24
N ASP A 258 11.72 15.43 -51.93
CA ASP A 258 13.06 15.97 -52.24
C ASP A 258 13.43 15.87 -53.75
N ASP A 259 12.91 14.87 -54.49
CA ASP A 259 13.12 14.71 -55.94
C ASP A 259 12.26 15.68 -56.79
N ASP A 260 11.15 16.19 -56.24
CA ASP A 260 10.23 17.13 -56.91
C ASP A 260 10.64 18.62 -56.74
N LEU A 261 11.82 18.89 -56.15
CA LEU A 261 12.32 20.22 -55.77
C LEU A 261 12.72 21.14 -56.95
N GLU A 262 12.52 20.72 -58.21
CA GLU A 262 12.74 21.57 -59.40
C GLU A 262 11.54 22.50 -59.75
N THR A 263 10.40 22.41 -59.06
CA THR A 263 9.29 23.36 -59.27
C THR A 263 9.17 24.39 -58.14
N LEU A 264 9.34 25.65 -58.53
CA LEU A 264 9.45 26.86 -57.72
C LEU A 264 8.08 27.33 -57.17
N GLU A 265 7.36 26.48 -56.42
CA GLU A 265 6.12 26.83 -55.67
C GLU A 265 6.27 26.55 -54.16
N ARG A 266 7.43 26.98 -53.64
CA ARG A 266 8.00 26.61 -52.34
C ARG A 266 7.37 27.28 -51.09
N ASP A 267 6.14 27.79 -51.19
CA ASP A 267 5.39 28.38 -50.07
C ASP A 267 4.15 27.56 -49.66
N VAL A 268 3.77 26.50 -50.40
CA VAL A 268 2.58 25.67 -50.06
C VAL A 268 2.95 24.38 -49.30
N SER A 269 4.23 23.99 -49.29
CA SER A 269 4.77 22.95 -48.40
C SER A 269 5.11 23.53 -47.01
N GLU A 270 4.16 24.25 -46.42
CA GLU A 270 4.16 24.57 -45.00
C GLU A 270 4.06 23.25 -44.20
N GLU A 271 5.24 22.71 -43.87
CA GLU A 271 5.57 22.36 -42.49
C GLU A 271 4.75 21.15 -41.95
N SER A 272 5.04 19.91 -42.38
CA SER A 272 4.29 18.74 -41.88
C SER A 272 4.51 18.45 -40.37
N GLY A 273 3.40 18.30 -39.62
CA GLY A 273 3.32 17.60 -38.34
C GLY A 273 4.20 18.18 -37.21
N TRP A 274 5.29 17.48 -36.88
CA TRP A 274 6.18 17.82 -35.76
C TRP A 274 7.08 19.03 -36.07
N LYS A 275 7.41 19.27 -37.36
CA LYS A 275 8.20 20.43 -37.78
C LYS A 275 7.46 21.74 -37.51
N LEU A 276 6.13 21.78 -37.60
CA LEU A 276 5.34 22.94 -37.15
C LEU A 276 5.49 23.22 -35.65
N VAL A 277 5.64 22.16 -34.85
CA VAL A 277 5.57 22.22 -33.39
C VAL A 277 6.94 22.35 -32.74
N HIS A 278 8.04 22.15 -33.49
CA HIS A 278 9.38 22.13 -32.93
C HIS A 278 9.71 23.37 -32.07
N GLY A 279 9.26 24.56 -32.49
CA GLY A 279 9.42 25.81 -31.73
C GLY A 279 8.32 26.11 -30.71
N ASP A 280 7.18 25.43 -30.78
CA ASP A 280 6.03 25.60 -29.86
C ASP A 280 6.12 24.67 -28.64
N VAL A 281 6.72 23.47 -28.77
CA VAL A 281 6.84 22.48 -27.69
C VAL A 281 7.57 23.04 -26.46
N PHE A 282 8.56 23.92 -26.68
CA PHE A 282 9.36 24.52 -25.62
C PHE A 282 8.70 25.71 -24.93
N ARG A 283 7.46 26.06 -25.31
CA ARG A 283 6.72 27.11 -24.63
C ARG A 283 6.25 26.62 -23.25
N PRO A 284 6.33 27.46 -22.20
CA PRO A 284 5.71 27.14 -20.93
C PRO A 284 4.21 26.84 -21.09
N SER A 285 3.76 25.77 -20.44
CA SER A 285 2.34 25.41 -20.44
C SER A 285 1.52 26.43 -19.65
N PRO A 286 0.23 26.62 -19.98
CA PRO A 286 -0.66 27.52 -19.23
C PRO A 286 -0.75 27.15 -17.75
N ASN A 287 -0.71 25.84 -17.46
CA ASN A 287 -0.76 25.28 -16.10
C ASN A 287 0.61 24.75 -15.66
N LEU A 288 1.67 25.56 -15.83
CA LEU A 288 3.04 25.15 -15.53
C LEU A 288 3.21 24.61 -14.11
N ALA A 289 2.57 25.24 -13.11
CA ALA A 289 2.66 24.83 -11.71
C ALA A 289 2.12 23.41 -11.48
N LEU A 290 0.98 23.07 -12.11
CA LEU A 290 0.39 21.74 -11.99
C LEU A 290 1.26 20.68 -12.68
N LEU A 291 1.76 21.00 -13.87
CA LEU A 291 2.64 20.10 -14.60
C LEU A 291 3.93 19.82 -13.81
N SER A 292 4.60 20.85 -13.31
CA SER A 292 5.80 20.68 -12.47
C SER A 292 5.50 19.94 -11.17
N ALA A 293 4.31 20.13 -10.59
CA ALA A 293 3.91 19.41 -9.38
C ALA A 293 3.75 17.91 -9.66
N VAL A 294 2.99 17.56 -10.71
CA VAL A 294 2.77 16.15 -11.11
C VAL A 294 4.08 15.45 -11.47
N VAL A 295 4.95 16.11 -12.24
CA VAL A 295 6.27 15.54 -12.60
C VAL A 295 7.15 15.36 -11.37
N GLY A 296 7.17 16.34 -10.45
CA GLY A 296 7.90 16.22 -9.18
C GLY A 296 7.39 15.08 -8.31
N THR A 297 6.08 14.95 -8.15
CA THR A 297 5.47 13.84 -7.41
C THR A 297 5.74 12.48 -8.09
N GLY A 298 5.74 12.42 -9.42
CA GLY A 298 6.06 11.20 -10.16
C GLY A 298 7.50 10.75 -9.93
N ALA A 299 8.46 11.70 -9.97
CA ALA A 299 9.86 11.41 -9.66
C ALA A 299 10.03 10.93 -8.20
N GLN A 300 9.35 11.55 -7.25
CA GLN A 300 9.34 11.11 -5.85
C GLN A 300 8.84 9.68 -5.71
N LEU A 301 7.70 9.33 -6.30
CA LEU A 301 7.11 8.00 -6.21
C LEU A 301 7.99 6.95 -6.89
N ALA A 302 8.60 7.27 -8.03
CA ALA A 302 9.53 6.37 -8.70
C ALA A 302 10.77 6.08 -7.83
N THR A 303 11.36 7.10 -7.21
CA THR A 303 12.49 6.91 -6.30
C THR A 303 12.08 6.18 -5.02
N LEU A 304 10.90 6.47 -4.47
CA LEU A 304 10.35 5.77 -3.31
C LEU A 304 10.23 4.26 -3.56
N VAL A 305 9.59 3.88 -4.66
CA VAL A 305 9.41 2.47 -5.02
C VAL A 305 10.76 1.78 -5.18
N LEU A 306 11.71 2.41 -5.87
CA LEU A 306 13.06 1.87 -6.04
C LEU A 306 13.78 1.71 -4.69
N LEU A 307 13.71 2.69 -3.80
CA LEU A 307 14.34 2.62 -2.47
C LEU A 307 13.72 1.54 -1.60
N VAL A 308 12.39 1.43 -1.57
CA VAL A 308 11.70 0.39 -0.78
C VAL A 308 12.01 -1.00 -1.32
N ILE A 309 12.13 -1.18 -2.64
CA ILE A 309 12.56 -2.46 -3.22
C ILE A 309 13.99 -2.81 -2.79
N ILE A 310 14.92 -1.86 -2.84
CA ILE A 310 16.29 -2.08 -2.38
C ILE A 310 16.31 -2.45 -0.89
N PHE A 311 15.57 -1.74 -0.05
CA PHE A 311 15.49 -2.07 1.37
C PHE A 311 14.78 -3.39 1.66
N ALA A 312 13.82 -3.81 0.84
CA ALA A 312 13.19 -5.12 0.97
C ALA A 312 14.12 -6.27 0.57
N ILE A 313 15.05 -6.05 -0.37
CA ILE A 313 16.04 -7.05 -0.79
C ILE A 313 17.19 -7.14 0.21
N VAL A 314 17.69 -5.99 0.69
CA VAL A 314 18.86 -5.92 1.58
C VAL A 314 18.47 -6.14 3.04
N GLY A 315 17.32 -5.61 3.46
CA GLY A 315 16.81 -5.69 4.82
C GLY A 315 15.86 -6.86 5.00
N MET A 316 15.94 -7.51 6.16
CA MET A 316 14.98 -8.54 6.60
C MET A 316 13.63 -7.89 7.02
N LEU A 317 13.11 -6.96 6.21
CA LEU A 317 11.90 -6.18 6.50
C LEU A 317 10.64 -7.04 6.61
N TYR A 318 10.70 -8.31 6.20
CA TYR A 318 9.61 -9.27 6.30
C TYR A 318 9.44 -9.84 7.73
N ILE A 319 10.43 -9.70 8.62
CA ILE A 319 10.39 -10.28 9.98
C ILE A 319 9.49 -9.46 10.92
N GLY A 320 9.45 -8.13 10.74
CA GLY A 320 8.74 -7.22 11.63
C GLY A 320 7.33 -6.87 11.12
N ARG A 321 6.32 -7.00 11.99
CA ARG A 321 4.95 -6.57 11.68
C ARG A 321 4.91 -5.07 11.41
N GLY A 322 4.37 -4.69 10.25
CA GLY A 322 4.27 -3.28 9.86
C GLY A 322 5.61 -2.60 9.52
N ALA A 323 6.73 -3.33 9.51
CA ALA A 323 8.05 -2.79 9.18
C ALA A 323 8.09 -2.23 7.75
N ILE A 324 7.41 -2.88 6.80
CA ILE A 324 7.31 -2.41 5.42
C ILE A 324 6.53 -1.08 5.35
N VAL A 325 5.40 -0.99 6.05
CA VAL A 325 4.53 0.21 6.04
C VAL A 325 5.24 1.40 6.69
N THR A 326 5.90 1.18 7.83
CA THR A 326 6.68 2.22 8.52
C THR A 326 7.86 2.68 7.67
N THR A 327 8.63 1.74 7.08
CA THR A 327 9.72 2.06 6.14
C THR A 327 9.22 2.87 4.95
N PHE A 328 8.05 2.53 4.41
CA PHE A 328 7.44 3.27 3.30
C PHE A 328 7.12 4.72 3.68
N ILE A 329 6.52 4.96 4.85
CA ILE A 329 6.20 6.31 5.35
C ILE A 329 7.48 7.13 5.54
N VAL A 330 8.52 6.54 6.12
CA VAL A 330 9.81 7.21 6.37
C VAL A 330 10.51 7.53 5.05
N CYS A 331 10.61 6.56 4.13
CA CYS A 331 11.19 6.78 2.80
C CYS A 331 10.42 7.83 2.00
N TYR A 332 9.09 7.88 2.14
CA TYR A 332 8.27 8.91 1.51
C TYR A 332 8.64 10.30 2.02
N ALA A 333 8.85 10.44 3.33
CA ALA A 333 9.24 11.71 3.94
C ALA A 333 10.62 12.20 3.43
N PHE A 334 11.61 11.32 3.30
CA PHE A 334 12.94 11.69 2.78
C PHE A 334 12.95 11.98 1.27
N THR A 335 12.22 11.19 0.48
CA THR A 335 12.13 11.39 -0.97
C THR A 335 11.40 12.68 -1.37
N SER A 336 10.70 13.34 -0.43
CA SER A 336 10.06 14.65 -0.65
C SER A 336 11.04 15.73 -1.13
N PHE A 337 12.33 15.63 -0.78
CA PHE A 337 13.39 16.51 -1.30
C PHE A 337 13.50 16.40 -2.83
N ILE A 338 13.44 15.20 -3.38
CA ILE A 338 13.53 14.93 -4.83
C ILE A 338 12.32 15.53 -5.54
N ALA A 339 11.13 15.41 -4.93
CA ALA A 339 9.90 16.02 -5.45
C ALA A 339 10.07 17.53 -5.62
N GLY A 340 10.55 18.20 -4.57
CA GLY A 340 10.84 19.63 -4.58
C GLY A 340 11.91 19.99 -5.59
N TYR A 341 13.01 19.24 -5.66
CA TYR A 341 14.12 19.48 -6.58
C TYR A 341 13.69 19.44 -8.05
N VAL A 342 13.02 18.35 -8.45
CA VAL A 342 12.56 18.16 -9.84
C VAL A 342 11.49 19.19 -10.21
N SER A 343 10.51 19.39 -9.32
CA SER A 343 9.41 20.34 -9.54
C SER A 343 9.90 21.78 -9.63
N GLY A 344 10.68 22.22 -8.63
CA GLY A 344 11.24 23.57 -8.55
C GLY A 344 12.19 23.87 -9.71
N GLY A 345 12.98 22.88 -10.11
CA GLY A 345 13.87 22.98 -11.27
C GLY A 345 13.13 23.16 -12.58
N MET A 346 12.14 22.30 -12.86
CA MET A 346 11.31 22.39 -14.07
C MET A 346 10.51 23.70 -14.12
N TYR A 347 9.93 24.11 -12.98
CA TYR A 347 9.18 25.36 -12.86
C TYR A 347 10.05 26.59 -13.14
N SER A 348 11.30 26.59 -12.64
CA SER A 348 12.28 27.66 -12.88
C SER A 348 12.68 27.76 -14.35
N ARG A 349 13.07 26.62 -14.94
CA ARG A 349 13.56 26.53 -16.32
C ARG A 349 12.53 27.02 -17.33
N ASN A 350 11.25 26.82 -17.04
CA ASN A 350 10.16 27.24 -17.91
C ASN A 350 9.66 28.67 -17.61
N GLY A 351 10.41 29.48 -16.85
CA GLY A 351 10.10 30.90 -16.62
C GLY A 351 8.99 31.15 -15.59
N GLY A 352 8.72 30.21 -14.69
CA GLY A 352 7.72 30.33 -13.65
C GLY A 352 8.07 31.39 -12.59
N LYS A 353 7.18 32.37 -12.39
CA LYS A 353 7.40 33.48 -11.44
C LYS A 353 6.91 33.19 -10.02
N THR A 354 5.82 32.43 -9.89
CA THR A 354 5.15 32.16 -8.60
C THR A 354 5.57 30.81 -8.01
N TRP A 355 6.86 30.67 -7.69
CA TRP A 355 7.46 29.41 -7.24
C TRP A 355 6.87 28.87 -5.92
N ILE A 356 6.43 29.75 -5.01
CA ILE A 356 5.81 29.35 -3.74
C ILE A 356 4.51 28.55 -3.99
N LYS A 357 3.69 28.99 -4.95
CA LYS A 357 2.45 28.28 -5.30
C LYS A 357 2.74 26.91 -5.89
N SER A 358 3.79 26.81 -6.72
CA SER A 358 4.23 25.52 -7.26
C SER A 358 4.75 24.60 -6.16
N MET A 359 5.52 25.11 -5.20
CA MET A 359 6.03 24.33 -4.07
C MET A 359 4.88 23.74 -3.24
N ILE A 360 3.94 24.58 -2.82
CA ILE A 360 2.79 24.15 -2.02
C ILE A 360 2.02 23.08 -2.78
N LEU A 361 1.75 23.28 -4.08
CA LEU A 361 1.06 22.31 -4.91
C LEU A 361 1.82 20.97 -4.97
N THR A 362 3.13 20.97 -5.17
CA THR A 362 3.95 19.74 -5.18
C THR A 362 3.92 19.01 -3.83
N ALA A 363 4.01 19.74 -2.72
CA ALA A 363 4.04 19.16 -1.39
C ALA A 363 2.66 18.65 -0.92
N SER A 364 1.55 19.22 -1.42
CA SER A 364 0.20 18.91 -0.94
C SER A 364 -0.63 18.07 -1.90
N LEU A 365 -0.39 18.10 -3.22
CA LEU A 365 -1.30 17.47 -4.19
C LEU A 365 -1.53 15.98 -3.91
N PHE A 366 -0.45 15.20 -3.82
CA PHE A 366 -0.56 13.76 -3.60
C PHE A 366 -1.03 13.40 -2.17
N PRO A 367 -0.44 13.92 -1.08
CA PRO A 367 -0.89 13.62 0.28
C PRO A 367 -2.35 13.94 0.54
N PHE A 368 -2.86 15.07 0.05
CA PHE A 368 -4.26 15.46 0.29
C PHE A 368 -5.24 14.65 -0.54
N ILE A 369 -4.87 14.21 -1.76
CA ILE A 369 -5.70 13.27 -2.53
C ILE A 369 -5.77 11.92 -1.79
N CYS A 370 -4.64 11.39 -1.34
CA CYS A 370 -4.59 10.16 -0.55
C CYS A 370 -5.36 10.29 0.77
N PHE A 371 -5.22 11.40 1.48
CA PHE A 371 -5.96 11.69 2.71
C PHE A 371 -7.46 11.79 2.45
N GLY A 372 -7.90 12.44 1.36
CA GLY A 372 -9.31 12.52 1.00
C GLY A 372 -9.93 11.15 0.72
N ILE A 373 -9.26 10.32 -0.07
CA ILE A 373 -9.69 8.94 -0.33
C ILE A 373 -9.70 8.13 0.97
N GLY A 374 -8.62 8.20 1.75
CA GLY A 374 -8.49 7.50 3.03
C GLY A 374 -9.54 7.93 4.03
N PHE A 375 -9.91 9.21 4.08
CA PHE A 375 -10.95 9.72 4.97
C PHE A 375 -12.34 9.16 4.63
N ILE A 376 -12.68 9.08 3.34
CA ILE A 376 -13.93 8.47 2.88
C ILE A 376 -13.97 6.99 3.23
N LEU A 377 -12.90 6.24 2.89
CA LEU A 377 -12.79 4.82 3.20
C LEU A 377 -12.82 4.56 4.71
N ASN A 378 -12.15 5.41 5.49
CA ASN A 378 -12.14 5.31 6.94
C ASN A 378 -13.52 5.58 7.55
N THR A 379 -14.29 6.51 6.98
CA THR A 379 -15.68 6.77 7.42
C THR A 379 -16.55 5.54 7.18
N ILE A 380 -16.40 4.88 6.03
CA ILE A 380 -17.08 3.62 5.72
C ILE A 380 -16.62 2.53 6.69
N ALA A 381 -15.32 2.38 6.92
CA ALA A 381 -14.78 1.36 7.83
C ALA A 381 -15.29 1.53 9.27
N ILE A 382 -15.38 2.77 9.77
CA ILE A 382 -15.97 3.08 11.09
C ILE A 382 -17.46 2.72 11.13
N PHE A 383 -18.20 3.02 10.06
CA PHE A 383 -19.63 2.70 9.98
C PHE A 383 -19.88 1.19 10.09
N TYR A 384 -19.03 0.36 9.48
CA TYR A 384 -19.09 -1.09 9.58
C TYR A 384 -18.37 -1.69 10.81
N GLY A 385 -17.69 -0.88 11.64
CA GLY A 385 -16.93 -1.37 12.79
C GLY A 385 -15.74 -2.26 12.41
N SER A 386 -15.16 -2.06 11.24
CA SER A 386 -14.03 -2.85 10.74
C SER A 386 -12.71 -2.45 11.40
N LEU A 387 -11.83 -3.42 11.63
CA LEU A 387 -10.45 -3.19 12.10
C LEU A 387 -9.55 -2.49 11.07
N ALA A 388 -10.00 -2.40 9.81
CA ALA A 388 -9.35 -1.59 8.79
C ALA A 388 -9.48 -0.08 9.05
N ALA A 389 -10.33 0.33 10.01
CA ALA A 389 -10.45 1.71 10.43
C ALA A 389 -9.14 2.21 11.07
N ILE A 390 -8.60 3.27 10.48
CA ILE A 390 -7.38 3.95 10.92
C ILE A 390 -7.73 4.81 12.14
N PRO A 391 -7.13 4.59 13.32
CA PRO A 391 -7.43 5.37 14.51
C PRO A 391 -6.99 6.83 14.33
N PHE A 392 -7.78 7.76 14.86
CA PHE A 392 -7.54 9.21 14.71
C PHE A 392 -6.10 9.64 15.07
N GLY A 393 -5.52 9.03 16.11
CA GLY A 393 -4.14 9.31 16.53
C GLY A 393 -3.11 9.08 15.42
N THR A 394 -3.26 8.00 14.64
CA THR A 394 -2.32 7.71 13.54
C THR A 394 -2.46 8.71 12.39
N MET A 395 -3.67 9.20 12.09
CA MET A 395 -3.88 10.26 11.10
C MET A 395 -3.16 11.55 11.50
N VAL A 396 -3.23 11.91 12.79
CA VAL A 396 -2.53 13.08 13.33
C VAL A 396 -1.01 12.90 13.25
N VAL A 397 -0.48 11.72 13.58
CA VAL A 397 0.96 11.42 13.48
C VAL A 397 1.44 11.56 12.03
N VAL A 398 0.73 10.99 11.06
CA VAL A 398 1.07 11.10 9.64
C VAL A 398 1.03 12.55 9.16
N PHE A 399 0.04 13.34 9.62
CA PHE A 399 -0.03 14.76 9.31
C PHE A 399 1.14 15.55 9.91
N VAL A 400 1.55 15.25 11.13
CA VAL A 400 2.72 15.88 11.79
C VAL A 400 4.01 15.56 11.03
N ILE A 401 4.21 14.30 10.62
CA ILE A 401 5.35 13.89 9.78
C ILE A 401 5.36 14.69 8.47
N TRP A 402 4.20 14.82 7.80
CA TRP A 402 4.08 15.61 6.59
C TRP A 402 4.42 17.09 6.83
N ALA A 403 3.87 17.69 7.89
CA ALA A 403 4.02 19.12 8.17
C ALA A 403 5.44 19.52 8.59
N PHE A 404 6.14 18.68 9.37
CA PHE A 404 7.44 19.01 9.96
C PHE A 404 8.64 18.37 9.25
N ILE A 405 8.44 17.31 8.47
CA ILE A 405 9.52 16.64 7.75
C ILE A 405 9.35 16.82 6.25
N SER A 406 8.26 16.31 5.68
CA SER A 406 8.08 16.29 4.22
C SER A 406 7.94 17.69 3.62
N PHE A 407 7.18 18.58 4.26
CA PHE A 407 6.95 19.93 3.75
C PHE A 407 8.22 20.80 3.77
N PRO A 408 9.01 20.85 4.87
CA PRO A 408 10.30 21.54 4.86
C PRO A 408 11.33 20.94 3.89
N LEU A 409 11.41 19.60 3.77
CA LEU A 409 12.31 18.98 2.80
C LEU A 409 11.90 19.30 1.36
N ALA A 410 10.60 19.30 1.05
CA ALA A 410 10.11 19.71 -0.26
C ALA A 410 10.43 21.19 -0.55
N LEU A 411 10.33 22.08 0.46
CA LEU A 411 10.76 23.48 0.33
C LEU A 411 12.27 23.57 0.03
N LEU A 412 13.11 22.87 0.78
CA LEU A 412 14.56 22.83 0.57
C LEU A 412 14.90 22.32 -0.83
N GLY A 413 14.31 21.20 -1.24
CA GLY A 413 14.44 20.65 -2.58
C GLY A 413 14.03 21.67 -3.64
N THR A 414 12.92 22.38 -3.45
CA THR A 414 12.46 23.41 -4.39
C THR A 414 13.44 24.57 -4.53
N VAL A 415 14.05 25.02 -3.43
CA VAL A 415 15.05 26.09 -3.46
C VAL A 415 16.32 25.64 -4.17
N VAL A 416 16.82 24.43 -3.86
CA VAL A 416 18.01 23.85 -4.51
C VAL A 416 17.76 23.63 -6.00
N GLY A 417 16.65 23.00 -6.35
CA GLY A 417 16.26 22.73 -7.73
C GLY A 417 16.16 24.00 -8.54
N ARG A 418 15.55 25.06 -7.98
CA ARG A 418 15.39 26.34 -8.66
C ARG A 418 16.72 27.07 -8.90
N ASN A 419 17.68 26.93 -7.98
CA ASN A 419 18.99 27.58 -8.07
C ASN A 419 19.97 26.81 -8.99
N TRP A 420 19.91 25.47 -9.00
CA TRP A 420 20.83 24.64 -9.79
C TRP A 420 20.34 24.37 -11.22
N SER A 421 19.04 24.44 -11.48
CA SER A 421 18.49 24.01 -12.77
C SER A 421 18.85 24.87 -13.97
N GLY A 422 19.50 26.02 -13.76
CA GLY A 422 20.02 26.87 -14.82
C GLY A 422 18.96 27.41 -15.79
N ALA A 423 19.42 27.89 -16.93
CA ALA A 423 18.55 28.34 -18.03
C ALA A 423 18.05 27.14 -18.85
N PRO A 424 16.85 27.24 -19.46
CA PRO A 424 16.37 26.23 -20.39
C PRO A 424 17.31 26.12 -21.60
N ASN A 425 17.86 24.93 -21.84
CA ASN A 425 18.70 24.62 -22.99
C ASN A 425 17.84 24.09 -24.14
N ASN A 426 17.14 24.99 -24.83
CA ASN A 426 16.25 24.63 -25.93
C ASN A 426 17.05 24.51 -27.25
N PRO A 427 16.90 23.42 -28.02
CA PRO A 427 17.65 23.18 -29.26
C PRO A 427 17.28 24.14 -30.40
N CYS A 428 16.17 24.88 -30.27
CA CYS A 428 15.69 25.85 -31.23
C CYS A 428 15.08 27.08 -30.54
N ARG A 429 14.94 28.17 -31.30
CA ARG A 429 14.30 29.39 -30.82
C ARG A 429 12.80 29.14 -30.60
N VAL A 430 12.33 29.45 -29.40
CA VAL A 430 10.91 29.29 -29.03
C VAL A 430 10.05 30.34 -29.76
N LYS A 431 8.97 29.90 -30.42
CA LYS A 431 7.98 30.80 -31.02
C LYS A 431 7.16 31.46 -29.90
N THR A 432 6.96 32.78 -29.96
CA THR A 432 6.26 33.56 -28.92
C THR A 432 4.74 33.57 -29.07
N ILE A 433 4.23 33.54 -30.30
CA ILE A 433 2.81 33.62 -30.62
C ILE A 433 2.25 32.21 -30.80
N PRO A 434 1.16 31.82 -30.10
CA PRO A 434 0.59 30.48 -30.26
C PRO A 434 -0.02 30.41 -31.64
N ARG A 435 0.32 29.35 -32.38
CA ARG A 435 -0.34 29.11 -33.65
C ARG A 435 -1.80 28.69 -33.42
N PRO A 436 -2.72 29.05 -34.34
CA PRO A 436 -4.11 28.62 -34.26
C PRO A 436 -4.17 27.09 -34.35
N ILE A 437 -4.88 26.47 -33.42
CA ILE A 437 -5.09 25.03 -33.39
C ILE A 437 -6.38 24.74 -34.17
N PRO A 438 -6.37 23.85 -35.17
CA PRO A 438 -7.59 23.47 -35.89
C PRO A 438 -8.61 22.85 -34.93
N GLU A 439 -9.90 23.02 -35.23
CA GLU A 439 -10.96 22.45 -34.40
C GLU A 439 -10.81 20.93 -34.31
N LYS A 440 -10.71 20.44 -33.07
CA LYS A 440 -10.54 19.02 -32.79
C LYS A 440 -11.91 18.38 -32.69
N LYS A 441 -12.06 17.18 -33.24
CA LYS A 441 -13.24 16.35 -32.99
C LYS A 441 -13.38 16.06 -31.50
N TRP A 442 -14.61 15.89 -31.02
CA TRP A 442 -14.93 15.75 -29.59
C TRP A 442 -14.15 14.62 -28.89
N TYR A 443 -13.94 13.50 -29.57
CA TYR A 443 -13.22 12.33 -29.02
C TYR A 443 -11.70 12.51 -28.95
N LEU A 444 -11.13 13.54 -29.62
CA LEU A 444 -9.72 13.89 -29.56
C LEU A 444 -9.43 15.00 -28.54
N THR A 445 -10.41 15.32 -27.69
CA THR A 445 -10.21 16.30 -26.61
C THR A 445 -9.37 15.68 -25.48
N PRO A 446 -8.47 16.45 -24.83
CA PRO A 446 -7.58 15.92 -23.80
C PRO A 446 -8.30 15.26 -22.62
N SER A 447 -9.49 15.74 -22.27
CA SER A 447 -10.32 15.17 -21.19
C SER A 447 -10.83 13.78 -21.54
N VAL A 448 -11.40 13.61 -22.74
CA VAL A 448 -11.92 12.32 -23.22
C VAL A 448 -10.78 11.31 -23.37
N ILE A 449 -9.65 11.72 -23.95
CA ILE A 449 -8.47 10.87 -24.08
C ILE A 449 -7.92 10.46 -22.71
N SER A 450 -7.83 11.40 -21.74
CA SER A 450 -7.36 11.09 -20.40
C SER A 450 -8.29 10.13 -19.66
N LEU A 451 -9.60 10.24 -19.87
CA LEU A 451 -10.60 9.34 -19.27
C LEU A 451 -10.54 7.95 -19.90
N MET A 452 -10.50 7.86 -21.23
CA MET A 452 -10.35 6.59 -21.95
C MET A 452 -9.03 5.88 -21.63
N GLY A 453 -7.92 6.63 -21.54
CA GLY A 453 -6.63 6.10 -21.11
C GLY A 453 -6.66 5.59 -19.67
N GLY A 454 -7.31 6.34 -18.76
CA GLY A 454 -7.51 5.92 -17.37
C GLY A 454 -8.36 4.65 -17.26
N LEU A 455 -9.47 4.57 -17.99
CA LEU A 455 -10.34 3.38 -18.06
C LEU A 455 -9.57 2.16 -18.55
N LEU A 456 -8.72 2.30 -19.58
CA LEU A 456 -7.89 1.21 -20.08
C LEU A 456 -6.91 0.71 -19.01
N CYS A 457 -6.27 1.62 -18.28
CA CYS A 457 -5.36 1.24 -17.18
C CYS A 457 -6.09 0.54 -16.03
N VAL A 458 -7.27 1.04 -15.64
CA VAL A 458 -8.11 0.41 -14.61
C VAL A 458 -8.59 -0.97 -15.06
N TRP A 459 -8.99 -1.11 -16.32
CA TRP A 459 -9.43 -2.38 -16.90
C TRP A 459 -8.30 -3.42 -16.97
N LEU A 460 -7.09 -3.02 -17.38
CA LEU A 460 -5.90 -3.87 -17.36
C LEU A 460 -5.51 -4.31 -15.93
N HIS A 461 -5.74 -3.46 -14.93
CA HIS A 461 -5.48 -3.82 -13.55
C HIS A 461 -6.56 -4.75 -12.99
N ALA A 462 -7.84 -4.46 -13.25
CA ALA A 462 -8.97 -5.28 -12.83
C ALA A 462 -8.90 -6.70 -13.41
N THR A 463 -8.49 -6.85 -14.67
CA THR A 463 -8.30 -8.17 -15.30
C THR A 463 -7.15 -8.95 -14.67
N ARG A 464 -6.03 -8.30 -14.28
CA ARG A 464 -4.94 -8.97 -13.55
C ARG A 464 -5.30 -9.35 -12.11
N VAL A 465 -6.08 -8.51 -11.41
CA VAL A 465 -6.56 -8.82 -10.07
C VAL A 465 -7.54 -10.00 -10.11
N CYS A 466 -8.42 -10.04 -11.11
CA CYS A 466 -9.31 -11.19 -11.34
C CYS A 466 -8.57 -12.48 -11.71
N ASP A 467 -7.45 -12.40 -12.43
CA ASP A 467 -6.63 -13.58 -12.80
C ASP A 467 -5.83 -14.14 -11.59
N SER A 468 -5.55 -13.30 -10.59
CA SER A 468 -4.81 -13.69 -9.38
C SER A 468 -5.69 -14.26 -8.27
N ASP A 469 -7.00 -13.99 -8.27
CA ASP A 469 -7.94 -14.48 -7.25
C ASP A 469 -8.84 -15.53 -7.90
N HIS A 470 -8.44 -16.79 -7.85
CA HIS A 470 -9.19 -17.95 -8.38
C HIS A 470 -10.50 -18.23 -7.62
N ARG A 471 -11.10 -17.23 -6.94
CA ARG A 471 -12.37 -17.37 -6.21
C ARG A 471 -13.55 -16.83 -7.03
N HIS A 472 -14.31 -17.81 -7.53
CA HIS A 472 -15.50 -17.70 -8.37
C HIS A 472 -16.59 -16.77 -7.79
N SER A 473 -17.00 -15.78 -8.59
CA SER A 473 -18.40 -15.35 -8.86
C SER A 473 -18.43 -13.98 -9.53
N MET A 474 -17.52 -13.07 -9.17
CA MET A 474 -17.49 -11.71 -9.74
C MET A 474 -16.78 -11.61 -11.10
N CYS A 475 -15.80 -12.49 -11.37
CA CYS A 475 -15.05 -12.48 -12.63
C CYS A 475 -15.85 -13.08 -13.82
N ASP A 476 -16.79 -13.99 -13.58
CA ASP A 476 -17.65 -14.55 -14.64
C ASP A 476 -18.55 -13.47 -15.27
N ASN A 477 -19.06 -12.52 -14.48
CA ASN A 477 -19.90 -11.43 -15.01
C ASN A 477 -19.12 -10.37 -15.80
N CYS A 478 -17.83 -10.15 -15.52
CA CYS A 478 -17.00 -9.23 -16.31
C CYS A 478 -16.58 -9.84 -17.66
N GLY A 479 -16.35 -11.16 -17.73
CA GLY A 479 -16.06 -11.86 -18.98
C GLY A 479 -17.28 -12.02 -19.90
N HIS A 480 -18.46 -12.27 -19.33
CA HIS A 480 -19.68 -12.50 -20.10
C HIS A 480 -20.32 -11.25 -20.72
N ILE A 481 -20.06 -10.05 -20.18
CA ILE A 481 -20.65 -8.81 -20.72
C ILE A 481 -20.07 -8.39 -22.08
N PHE A 482 -18.90 -8.92 -22.50
CA PHE A 482 -18.29 -8.57 -23.80
C PHE A 482 -17.94 -9.74 -24.72
N LEU A 483 -18.11 -11.00 -24.30
CA LEU A 483 -18.01 -12.16 -25.20
C LEU A 483 -19.35 -12.55 -25.85
N ALA A 484 -20.41 -11.77 -25.65
CA ALA A 484 -21.70 -11.95 -26.34
C ALA A 484 -21.77 -11.32 -27.75
N GLU A 485 -20.66 -10.81 -28.27
CA GLU A 485 -20.54 -10.38 -29.67
C GLU A 485 -19.31 -11.04 -30.33
N ARG A 486 -19.38 -12.36 -30.52
CA ARG A 486 -18.74 -13.03 -31.65
C ARG A 486 -19.39 -14.35 -32.01
#